data_AF-A0A7Y8HHS9-F1
#
_entry.id   AF-A0A7Y8HHS9-F1
#
_cell.length_a   1.000
_cell.length_b   1.000
_cell.length_c   1.000
_cell.angle_alpha   90.00
_cell.angle_beta   90.00
_cell.angle_gamma   90.00
#
_symmetry.space_group_name_H-M   'P 1'
#
loop_
_entity.id
_entity.type
_entity.pdbx_description
1 polymer ?
#
loop_
_entity_poly.entity_id
_entity_poly.type
_entity_poly.pdbx_seq_one_letter_code
_entity_poly.pdbx_strand_id
1 'polypeptide(L)'
;MSGPGKTIRQGTGASGKSWGKPFSRGDFPILEVFLVTIPAIAFFSQRLPDFFKTLSLVWGILLGTLPVGILGRLFFSVRPEVQWLSFPPPLLPESPRFSPSAILPFRVAYLAVVINGVGNMYSIGEIVGKERIGRAGARGIGVTGVGGILAGVLGSIGMVSFSISPGVVLIIRGWAVAFP
;
A
#
# COMPACT_ATOMS: atom_id res chain seq x y z
N MET A 1 -21.07 -44.55 -26.41
CA MET A 1 -20.11 -44.73 -25.29
C MET A 1 -19.42 -43.39 -25.08
N SER A 2 -20.08 -42.36 -24.52
CA SER A 2 -20.29 -42.07 -23.09
C SER A 2 -18.99 -41.80 -22.31
N GLY A 3 -18.67 -40.52 -22.14
CA GLY A 3 -17.77 -39.99 -21.12
C GLY A 3 -18.08 -38.50 -20.94
N PRO A 4 -18.93 -38.11 -19.97
CA PRO A 4 -19.52 -36.78 -19.94
C PRO A 4 -18.59 -35.76 -19.27
N GLY A 5 -18.48 -34.58 -19.91
CA GLY A 5 -17.88 -33.39 -19.34
C GLY A 5 -18.58 -32.99 -18.05
N LYS A 6 -17.79 -32.75 -17.01
CA LYS A 6 -18.26 -32.24 -15.73
C LYS A 6 -18.71 -30.78 -15.90
N THR A 7 -19.95 -30.59 -16.31
CA THR A 7 -20.67 -29.33 -16.20
C THR A 7 -20.92 -29.07 -14.72
N ILE A 8 -20.24 -28.07 -14.17
CA ILE A 8 -20.44 -27.59 -12.80
C ILE A 8 -21.89 -27.12 -12.71
N ARG A 9 -22.74 -27.90 -12.03
CA ARG A 9 -24.09 -27.51 -11.68
C ARG A 9 -24.02 -26.32 -10.74
N GLN A 10 -24.42 -25.14 -11.21
CA GLN A 10 -24.80 -24.03 -10.34
C GLN A 10 -26.01 -24.49 -9.52
N GLY A 11 -25.80 -24.65 -8.22
CA GLY A 11 -26.88 -24.84 -7.25
C GLY A 11 -27.69 -23.56 -7.14
N THR A 12 -28.91 -23.60 -7.68
CA THR A 12 -30.02 -22.72 -7.33
C THR A 12 -30.41 -22.93 -5.87
N GLY A 13 -30.50 -21.84 -5.10
CA GLY A 13 -31.30 -21.79 -3.87
C GLY A 13 -30.52 -21.49 -2.59
N ALA A 14 -30.23 -20.21 -2.34
CA ALA A 14 -30.22 -19.65 -0.98
C ALA A 14 -30.43 -18.13 -1.07
N SER A 15 -31.65 -17.71 -0.74
CA SER A 15 -32.02 -16.33 -0.47
C SER A 15 -31.18 -15.80 0.71
N GLY A 16 -30.14 -15.03 0.41
CA GLY A 16 -29.38 -14.23 1.36
C GLY A 16 -29.12 -12.87 0.72
N LYS A 17 -29.59 -11.80 1.36
CA LYS A 17 -29.61 -10.42 0.86
C LYS A 17 -28.31 -10.05 0.13
N SER A 18 -28.40 -9.84 -1.19
CA SER A 18 -27.32 -9.29 -2.02
C SER A 18 -27.12 -7.83 -1.63
N TRP A 19 -26.22 -7.59 -0.69
CA TRP A 19 -25.72 -6.25 -0.38
C TRP A 19 -24.65 -5.88 -1.40
N GLY A 20 -25.01 -4.93 -2.27
CA GLY A 20 -24.13 -4.30 -3.25
C GLY A 20 -24.51 -4.64 -4.69
N LYS A 21 -24.92 -3.63 -5.46
CA LYS A 21 -25.14 -3.77 -6.91
C LYS A 21 -23.79 -4.10 -7.58
N PRO A 22 -23.67 -5.19 -8.36
CA PRO A 22 -22.42 -5.53 -9.04
C PRO A 22 -21.96 -4.36 -9.89
N PHE A 23 -20.65 -4.15 -9.94
CA PHE A 23 -20.03 -3.04 -10.65
C PHE A 23 -20.46 -3.07 -12.12
N SER A 24 -21.27 -2.10 -12.52
CA SER A 24 -21.71 -2.01 -13.91
C SER A 24 -20.62 -1.31 -14.70
N ARG A 25 -20.37 -1.76 -15.93
CA ARG A 25 -19.34 -1.17 -16.80
C ARG A 25 -19.77 0.26 -17.16
N GLY A 26 -19.37 1.23 -16.32
CA GLY A 26 -19.84 2.63 -16.37
C GLY A 26 -20.41 3.15 -15.04
N ASP A 27 -19.85 2.79 -13.89
CA ASP A 27 -20.24 3.38 -12.59
C ASP A 27 -19.71 4.82 -12.44
N PHE A 28 -20.32 5.75 -13.19
CA PHE A 28 -20.05 7.20 -13.14
C PHE A 28 -20.03 7.80 -11.72
N PRO A 29 -20.90 7.38 -10.76
CA PRO A 29 -20.87 7.91 -9.41
C PRO A 29 -19.56 7.61 -8.66
N ILE A 30 -18.91 6.48 -8.97
CA ILE A 30 -17.62 6.14 -8.33
C ILE A 30 -16.51 7.00 -8.92
N LEU A 31 -16.53 7.19 -10.25
CA LEU A 31 -15.58 8.07 -10.93
C LEU A 31 -15.68 9.50 -10.40
N GLU A 32 -16.89 10.02 -10.20
CA GLU A 32 -17.13 11.35 -9.61
C GLU A 32 -16.53 11.47 -8.21
N VAL A 33 -16.73 10.45 -7.35
CA VAL A 33 -16.13 10.45 -6.01
C VAL A 33 -14.61 10.46 -6.09
N PHE A 34 -13.98 9.68 -6.98
CA PHE A 34 -12.52 9.73 -7.18
C PHE A 34 -12.05 11.11 -7.67
N LEU A 35 -12.75 11.68 -8.67
CA LEU A 35 -12.42 12.97 -9.25
C LEU A 35 -12.56 14.13 -8.26
N VAL A 36 -13.45 14.03 -7.27
CA VAL A 36 -13.59 15.03 -6.21
C VAL A 36 -12.61 14.77 -5.07
N THR A 37 -12.37 13.50 -4.72
CA THR A 37 -11.51 13.13 -3.58
C THR A 37 -10.05 13.51 -3.82
N ILE A 38 -9.50 13.28 -5.02
CA ILE A 38 -8.10 13.61 -5.34
C ILE A 38 -7.78 15.12 -5.14
N PRO A 39 -8.52 16.06 -5.77
CA PRO A 39 -8.28 17.49 -5.56
C PRO A 39 -8.63 17.92 -4.14
N ALA A 40 -9.62 17.30 -3.48
CA ALA A 40 -9.89 17.58 -2.07
C ALA A 40 -8.69 17.25 -1.18
N ILE A 41 -8.03 16.09 -1.37
CA ILE A 41 -6.81 15.72 -0.66
C ILE A 41 -5.69 16.75 -0.90
N ALA A 42 -5.49 17.15 -2.17
CA ALA A 42 -4.48 18.16 -2.51
C ALA A 42 -4.78 19.50 -1.84
N PHE A 43 -6.04 19.92 -1.82
CA PHE A 43 -6.49 21.15 -1.16
C PHE A 43 -6.26 21.10 0.35
N PHE A 44 -6.65 20.00 1.00
CA PHE A 44 -6.44 19.78 2.43
C PHE A 44 -4.95 19.75 2.78
N SER A 45 -4.12 19.09 1.96
CA SER A 45 -2.67 19.03 2.15
C SER A 45 -1.98 20.40 2.10
N GLN A 46 -2.53 21.35 1.32
CA GLN A 46 -1.94 22.68 1.19
C GLN A 46 -2.44 23.70 2.22
N ARG A 47 -3.71 23.62 2.64
CA ARG A 47 -4.38 24.65 3.45
C ARG A 47 -4.44 24.34 4.95
N LEU A 48 -4.26 23.09 5.35
CA LEU A 48 -4.39 22.69 6.75
C LEU A 48 -3.11 22.96 7.58
N PRO A 49 -3.22 23.11 8.91
CA PRO A 49 -2.07 23.21 9.81
C PRO A 49 -1.15 21.99 9.72
N ASP A 50 0.14 22.13 10.07
CA ASP A 50 1.19 21.12 9.81
C ASP A 50 0.90 19.72 10.39
N PHE A 51 0.18 19.63 11.51
CA PHE A 51 -0.29 18.36 12.06
C PHE A 51 -1.28 17.63 11.12
N PHE A 52 -2.24 18.36 10.57
CA PHE A 52 -3.28 17.83 9.68
C PHE A 52 -2.76 17.52 8.27
N LYS A 53 -1.67 18.17 7.84
CA LYS A 53 -0.97 17.79 6.59
C LYS A 53 -0.48 16.34 6.62
N THR A 54 0.04 15.89 7.76
CA THR A 54 0.50 14.49 7.93
C THR A 54 -0.66 13.49 7.87
N LEU A 55 -1.83 13.91 8.35
CA LEU A 55 -3.07 13.12 8.31
C LEU A 55 -3.82 13.26 6.98
N SER A 56 -3.32 14.01 5.99
CA SER A 56 -4.04 14.25 4.73
C SER A 56 -4.33 12.96 3.97
N LEU A 57 -3.45 11.95 4.07
CA LEU A 57 -3.72 10.62 3.51
C LEU A 57 -4.89 9.94 4.22
N VAL A 58 -4.94 10.01 5.56
CA VAL A 58 -6.04 9.45 6.36
C VAL A 58 -7.35 10.14 6.02
N TRP A 59 -7.36 11.48 5.94
CA TRP A 59 -8.51 12.25 5.49
C TRP A 59 -8.93 11.88 4.09
N GLY A 60 -7.99 11.65 3.18
CA GLY A 60 -8.28 11.17 1.83
C GLY A 60 -8.97 9.82 1.79
N ILE A 61 -8.49 8.86 2.60
CA ILE A 61 -9.13 7.55 2.74
C ILE A 61 -10.55 7.71 3.30
N LEU A 62 -10.73 8.52 4.33
CA LEU A 62 -12.05 8.77 4.93
C LEU A 62 -13.01 9.43 3.94
N LEU A 63 -12.59 10.51 3.29
CA LEU A 63 -13.39 11.28 2.33
C LEU A 63 -13.69 10.51 1.04
N GLY A 64 -12.82 9.59 0.62
CA GLY A 64 -13.09 8.71 -0.51
C GLY A 64 -14.00 7.52 -0.16
N THR A 65 -13.80 6.93 1.02
CA THR A 65 -14.53 5.72 1.43
C THR A 65 -15.96 6.04 1.88
N LEU A 66 -16.17 7.16 2.55
CA LEU A 66 -17.45 7.51 3.16
C LEU A 66 -18.57 7.75 2.12
N PRO A 67 -18.37 8.50 1.02
CA PRO A 67 -19.36 8.61 -0.05
C PRO A 67 -19.64 7.28 -0.75
N VAL A 68 -18.62 6.45 -1.00
CA VAL A 68 -18.79 5.12 -1.58
C VAL A 68 -19.61 4.21 -0.65
N GLY A 69 -19.44 4.37 0.66
CA GLY A 69 -20.27 3.73 1.69
C GLY A 69 -21.72 4.17 1.66
N ILE A 70 -21.97 5.48 1.60
CA ILE A 70 -23.33 6.04 1.49
C ILE A 70 -24.02 5.55 0.21
N LEU A 71 -23.29 5.41 -0.89
CA LEU A 71 -23.79 4.86 -2.16
C LEU A 71 -24.05 3.34 -2.11
N GLY A 72 -23.76 2.66 -0.99
CA GLY A 72 -23.99 1.23 -0.81
C GLY A 72 -23.08 0.36 -1.70
N ARG A 73 -21.92 0.89 -2.10
CA ARG A 73 -20.96 0.23 -3.00
C ARG A 73 -19.78 -0.39 -2.27
N LEU A 74 -19.77 -0.36 -0.94
CA LEU A 74 -18.80 -1.09 -0.13
C LEU A 74 -19.23 -2.55 0.00
N PHE A 75 -18.39 -3.46 -0.50
CA PHE A 75 -18.59 -4.89 -0.40
C PHE A 75 -17.80 -5.44 0.79
N PHE A 76 -18.51 -5.79 1.86
CA PHE A 76 -17.91 -6.47 3.00
C PHE A 76 -18.16 -7.98 2.86
N SER A 77 -17.33 -8.65 2.06
CA SER A 77 -17.32 -10.12 1.98
C SER A 77 -16.47 -10.70 3.11
N VAL A 78 -16.84 -10.41 4.36
CA VAL A 78 -16.19 -11.00 5.53
C VAL A 78 -16.87 -12.33 5.80
N ARG A 79 -16.14 -13.43 5.60
CA ARG A 79 -16.65 -14.76 5.96
C ARG A 79 -16.82 -14.83 7.48
N PRO A 80 -17.92 -15.37 8.03
CA PRO A 80 -18.11 -15.50 9.48
C PRO A 80 -17.03 -16.33 10.18
N GLU A 81 -16.28 -17.13 9.42
CA GLU A 81 -15.28 -18.08 9.89
C GLU A 81 -13.84 -17.54 9.88
N VAL A 82 -13.62 -16.23 9.72
CA VAL A 82 -12.26 -15.67 9.79
C VAL A 82 -11.62 -15.94 11.15
N GLN A 83 -10.54 -16.71 11.14
CA GLN A 83 -9.73 -16.96 12.32
C GLN A 83 -8.94 -15.70 12.69
N TRP A 84 -8.83 -15.41 13.98
CA TRP A 84 -8.01 -14.32 14.51
C TRP A 84 -6.53 -14.46 14.14
N LEU A 85 -6.06 -15.71 13.99
CA LEU A 85 -4.74 -16.04 13.48
C LEU A 85 -4.90 -16.96 12.28
N SER A 86 -4.43 -16.51 11.13
CA SER A 86 -4.38 -17.29 9.90
C SER A 86 -2.95 -17.26 9.36
N PHE A 87 -2.38 -18.44 9.14
CA PHE A 87 -1.11 -18.55 8.42
C PHE A 87 -1.42 -18.57 6.92
N PRO A 88 -0.80 -17.70 6.10
CA PRO A 88 -1.00 -17.71 4.67
C PRO A 88 -0.51 -19.05 4.09
N PRO A 89 -1.37 -19.88 3.49
CA PRO A 89 -0.95 -21.07 2.80
C PRO A 89 -0.61 -20.73 1.34
N PRO A 90 0.49 -21.23 0.77
CA PRO A 90 1.69 -21.79 1.39
C PRO A 90 2.69 -20.69 1.85
N LEU A 91 3.44 -20.94 2.92
CA LEU A 91 4.47 -20.02 3.46
C LEU A 91 5.64 -19.78 2.48
N LEU A 92 5.80 -20.66 1.51
CA LEU A 92 6.75 -20.55 0.40
C LEU A 92 5.94 -20.63 -0.90
N PRO A 93 6.06 -19.65 -1.80
CA PRO A 93 5.48 -19.75 -3.14
C PRO A 93 6.05 -20.96 -3.90
N GLU A 94 5.44 -21.28 -5.04
CA GLU A 94 6.05 -22.22 -6.00
C GLU A 94 7.54 -21.87 -6.24
N SER A 95 8.35 -22.88 -6.56
CA SER A 95 9.79 -22.75 -6.76
C SER A 95 10.15 -21.48 -7.54
N PRO A 96 11.12 -20.66 -7.08
CA PRO A 96 11.43 -19.38 -7.68
C PRO A 96 11.74 -19.52 -9.18
N ARG A 97 10.97 -18.84 -10.02
CA ARG A 97 11.13 -18.86 -11.48
C ARG A 97 11.88 -17.61 -11.92
N PHE A 98 13.05 -17.81 -12.52
CA PHE A 98 13.85 -16.72 -13.07
C PHE A 98 13.53 -16.55 -14.54
N SER A 99 12.84 -15.46 -14.89
CA SER A 99 12.61 -15.09 -16.28
C SER A 99 13.60 -14.01 -16.72
N PRO A 100 14.47 -14.25 -17.73
CA PRO A 100 15.39 -13.25 -18.24
C PRO A 100 14.70 -11.95 -18.68
N SER A 101 13.46 -12.05 -19.19
CA SER A 101 12.68 -10.88 -19.61
C SER A 101 12.21 -9.99 -18.45
N ALA A 102 12.06 -10.55 -17.25
CA ALA A 102 11.63 -9.81 -16.06
C ALA A 102 12.82 -9.18 -15.29
N ILE A 103 14.04 -9.67 -15.50
CA ILE A 103 15.24 -9.22 -14.78
C ILE A 103 15.54 -7.74 -15.07
N LEU A 104 15.46 -7.32 -16.34
CA LEU A 104 15.80 -5.96 -16.71
C LEU A 104 14.80 -4.92 -16.15
N PRO A 105 13.48 -5.07 -16.32
CA PRO A 105 12.51 -4.19 -15.67
C PRO A 105 12.64 -4.19 -14.15
N PHE A 106 12.87 -5.36 -13.54
CA PHE A 106 13.05 -5.47 -12.10
C PHE A 106 14.27 -4.68 -11.62
N ARG A 107 15.41 -4.74 -12.32
CA ARG A 107 16.61 -3.95 -11.97
C ARG A 107 16.34 -2.45 -12.01
N VAL A 108 15.63 -1.96 -13.02
CA VAL A 108 15.29 -0.54 -13.14
C VAL A 108 14.33 -0.11 -12.03
N ALA A 109 13.29 -0.90 -11.76
CA ALA A 109 12.36 -0.63 -10.66
C ALA A 109 13.07 -0.68 -9.30
N TYR A 110 13.95 -1.65 -9.09
CA TYR A 110 14.70 -1.79 -7.84
C TYR A 110 15.71 -0.65 -7.64
N LEU A 111 16.31 -0.14 -8.72
CA LEU A 111 17.14 1.07 -8.65
C LEU A 111 16.34 2.27 -8.15
N ALA A 112 15.09 2.44 -8.58
CA ALA A 112 14.21 3.49 -8.07
C ALA A 112 13.92 3.34 -6.56
N VAL A 113 13.77 2.10 -6.07
CA VAL A 113 13.63 1.81 -4.63
C VAL A 113 14.89 2.21 -3.85
N VAL A 114 16.08 1.86 -4.37
CA VAL A 114 17.35 2.24 -3.75
C VAL A 114 17.53 3.75 -3.73
N ILE A 115 17.24 4.44 -4.83
CA ILE A 115 17.31 5.90 -4.93
C ILE A 115 16.36 6.57 -3.92
N ASN A 116 15.12 6.06 -3.78
CA ASN A 116 14.18 6.55 -2.77
C ASN A 116 14.71 6.35 -1.34
N GLY A 117 15.26 5.16 -1.04
CA GLY A 117 15.87 4.87 0.25
C GLY A 117 17.03 5.82 0.58
N VAL A 118 17.93 6.04 -0.39
CA VAL A 118 19.05 6.98 -0.28
C VAL A 118 18.54 8.41 -0.07
N GLY A 119 17.55 8.86 -0.86
CA GLY A 119 16.95 10.19 -0.71
C GLY A 119 16.40 10.42 0.69
N ASN A 120 15.66 9.45 1.25
CA ASN A 120 15.16 9.52 2.62
C ASN A 120 16.28 9.61 3.66
N MET A 121 17.38 8.87 3.48
CA MET A 121 18.54 8.94 4.38
C MET A 121 19.21 10.31 4.35
N TYR A 122 19.40 10.90 3.17
CA TYR A 122 19.97 12.23 3.04
C TYR A 122 19.06 13.31 3.65
N SER A 123 17.73 13.22 3.46
CA SER A 123 16.76 14.12 4.10
C SER A 123 16.84 14.07 5.62
N ILE A 124 17.01 12.89 6.22
CA ILE A 124 17.19 12.77 7.67
C ILE A 124 18.58 13.26 8.10
N GLY A 125 19.62 13.05 7.30
CA GLY A 125 20.97 13.52 7.63
C GLY A 125 21.13 15.03 7.62
N GLU A 126 20.29 15.77 6.92
CA GLU A 126 20.22 17.24 7.09
C GLU A 126 19.73 17.65 8.47
N ILE A 127 18.91 16.82 9.10
CA ILE A 127 18.34 17.06 10.43
C ILE A 127 19.25 16.51 11.55
N VAL A 128 19.88 15.36 11.32
CA VAL A 128 20.63 14.61 12.35
C VAL A 128 22.16 14.75 12.22
N GLY A 129 22.65 15.30 11.10
CA GLY A 129 24.07 15.49 10.79
C GLY A 129 24.59 14.47 9.77
N LYS A 130 25.18 14.96 8.67
CA LYS A 130 25.60 14.16 7.50
C LYS A 130 26.75 13.18 7.79
N GLU A 131 27.57 13.43 8.81
CA GLU A 131 28.70 12.57 9.19
C GLU A 131 28.29 11.13 9.53
N ARG A 132 27.04 10.93 9.99
CA ARG A 132 26.55 9.60 10.37
C ARG A 132 26.02 8.78 9.19
N ILE A 133 25.81 9.37 8.00
CA ILE A 133 25.22 8.68 6.85
C ILE A 133 26.19 7.68 6.23
N GLY A 134 27.49 7.95 6.10
CA GLY A 134 28.37 7.13 5.27
C GLY A 134 28.32 5.63 5.59
N ARG A 135 28.64 5.25 6.83
CA ARG A 135 28.62 3.84 7.26
C ARG A 135 27.21 3.32 7.55
N ALA A 136 26.32 4.17 8.09
CA ALA A 136 24.96 3.76 8.44
C ALA A 136 24.07 3.55 7.20
N GLY A 137 24.26 4.37 6.16
CA GLY A 137 23.53 4.29 4.90
C GLY A 137 23.90 3.05 4.11
N ALA A 138 25.19 2.73 4.00
CA ALA A 138 25.63 1.48 3.37
C ALA A 138 25.03 0.23 4.07
N ARG A 139 25.01 0.23 5.41
CA ARG A 139 24.36 -0.83 6.19
C ARG A 139 22.85 -0.85 5.99
N GLY A 140 22.19 0.31 5.97
CA GLY A 140 20.75 0.43 5.75
C GLY A 140 20.32 -0.11 4.38
N ILE A 141 21.02 0.27 3.32
CA ILE A 141 20.77 -0.26 1.96
C ILE A 141 21.00 -1.77 1.92
N GLY A 142 22.06 -2.26 2.59
CA GLY A 142 22.32 -3.69 2.73
C GLY A 142 21.17 -4.45 3.40
N VAL A 143 20.63 -3.93 4.50
CA VAL A 143 19.47 -4.51 5.19
C VAL A 143 18.22 -4.49 4.31
N THR A 144 17.96 -3.40 3.59
CA THR A 144 16.84 -3.34 2.63
C THR A 144 17.00 -4.37 1.52
N GLY A 145 18.22 -4.57 1.02
CA GLY A 145 18.54 -5.60 0.03
C GLY A 145 18.27 -7.02 0.54
N VAL A 146 18.80 -7.35 1.72
CA VAL A 146 18.56 -8.66 2.35
C VAL A 146 17.07 -8.86 2.63
N GLY A 147 16.39 -7.84 3.16
CA GLY A 147 14.95 -7.87 3.39
C GLY A 147 14.14 -8.06 2.10
N GLY A 148 14.57 -7.43 0.99
CA GLY A 148 13.97 -7.61 -0.33
C GLY A 148 14.14 -9.03 -0.88
N ILE A 149 15.31 -9.64 -0.70
CA ILE A 149 15.56 -11.04 -1.07
C ILE A 149 14.67 -11.97 -0.25
N LEU A 150 14.63 -11.78 1.08
CA LEU A 150 13.78 -12.57 1.98
C LEU A 150 12.30 -12.43 1.62
N ALA A 151 11.84 -11.21 1.34
CA ALA A 151 10.49 -10.95 0.87
C ALA A 151 10.20 -11.70 -0.44
N GLY A 152 11.11 -11.65 -1.42
CA GLY A 152 10.96 -12.39 -2.67
C GLY A 152 10.91 -13.90 -2.50
N VAL A 153 11.73 -14.46 -1.61
CA VAL A 153 11.71 -15.90 -1.26
C VAL A 153 10.38 -16.29 -0.60
N LEU A 154 9.81 -15.43 0.22
CA LEU A 154 8.50 -15.64 0.85
C LEU A 154 7.31 -15.31 -0.08
N GLY A 155 7.57 -14.92 -1.33
CA GLY A 155 6.51 -14.59 -2.30
C GLY A 155 5.87 -13.21 -2.10
N SER A 156 6.50 -12.34 -1.33
CA SER A 156 6.08 -10.96 -1.09
C SER A 156 6.81 -9.98 -2.01
N ILE A 157 6.18 -8.82 -2.22
CA ILE A 157 6.81 -7.68 -2.91
C ILE A 157 7.89 -7.12 -1.98
N GLY A 158 9.09 -6.87 -2.52
CA GLY A 158 10.27 -6.46 -1.78
C GLY A 158 10.05 -5.26 -0.84
N MET A 159 10.87 -5.15 0.21
CA MET A 159 10.78 -4.06 1.19
C MET A 159 11.12 -2.70 0.56
N VAL A 160 10.35 -1.67 0.89
CA VAL A 160 10.61 -0.28 0.47
C VAL A 160 10.63 0.65 1.69
N SER A 161 11.46 1.70 1.64
CA SER A 161 11.48 2.73 2.68
C SER A 161 10.29 3.67 2.52
N PHE A 162 9.54 3.90 3.61
CA PHE A 162 8.39 4.78 3.62
C PHE A 162 8.82 6.25 3.83
N SER A 163 8.63 7.09 2.81
CA SER A 163 9.14 8.47 2.79
C SER A 163 8.37 9.45 3.70
N ILE A 164 7.36 8.99 4.44
CA ILE A 164 6.70 9.79 5.49
C ILE A 164 7.59 9.88 6.75
N SER A 165 8.48 8.90 6.98
CA SER A 165 9.32 8.86 8.19
C SER A 165 10.22 10.10 8.38
N PRO A 166 10.93 10.62 7.37
CA PRO A 166 11.68 11.89 7.50
C PRO A 166 10.77 13.10 7.78
N GLY A 167 9.61 13.18 7.12
CA GLY A 167 8.69 14.31 7.24
C GLY A 167 8.11 14.45 8.65
N VAL A 168 7.75 13.33 9.28
CA VAL A 168 7.24 13.32 10.66
C VAL A 168 8.32 13.73 11.66
N VAL A 169 9.57 13.27 11.48
CA VAL A 169 10.69 13.65 12.35
C VAL A 169 10.97 15.15 12.30
N LEU A 170 10.90 15.76 11.11
CA LEU A 170 11.07 17.20 10.94
C LEU A 170 9.99 17.98 11.69
N ILE A 171 8.73 17.53 11.61
CA ILE A 171 7.60 18.18 12.28
C ILE A 171 7.71 18.07 13.81
N ILE A 172 8.01 16.87 14.34
CA ILE A 172 8.14 16.66 15.80
C ILE A 172 9.26 17.53 16.39
N ARG A 173 10.38 17.70 15.67
CA ARG A 173 11.43 18.62 16.12
C ARG A 173 11.01 20.09 16.09
N GLY A 174 10.28 20.51 15.06
CA GLY A 174 9.69 21.84 15.02
C GLY A 174 8.75 22.08 16.21
N TRP A 175 7.96 21.07 16.58
CA TRP A 175 7.10 21.11 17.77
C TRP A 175 7.86 21.15 19.09
N ALA A 176 8.93 20.37 19.25
CA ALA A 176 9.75 20.35 20.46
C ALA A 176 10.54 21.66 20.70
N VAL A 177 10.75 22.47 19.66
CA VAL A 177 11.39 23.79 19.75
C VAL A 177 10.36 24.91 19.89
N ALA A 178 9.12 24.70 19.44
CA ALA A 178 8.04 25.69 19.50
C ALA A 178 7.35 25.79 20.89
N PHE A 179 7.60 24.85 21.79
CA PHE A 179 7.11 24.89 23.18
C PHE A 179 8.29 24.84 24.15
N PRO A 180 8.71 25.98 24.74
CA PRO A 180 9.68 26.02 25.83
C PRO A 180 9.13 25.44 27.14
#